data_AF-A0A6J2T6N1-F1
#
_entry.id   AF-A0A6J2T6N1-F1
#
_cell.length_a   1.000
_cell.length_b   1.000
_cell.length_c   1.000
_cell.angle_alpha   90.00
_cell.angle_beta   90.00
_cell.angle_gamma   90.00
#
_symmetry.space_group_name_H-M   'P 1'
#
loop_
_entity.id
_entity.type
_entity.pdbx_description
1 polymer ?
#
loop_
_entity_poly.entity_id
_entity_poly.type
_entity_poly.pdbx_seq_one_letter_code
_entity_poly.pdbx_strand_id
1 'polypeptide(L)'
;MCGGAEQSPIAISAHKVLPIGLLPLELGLYDEPFDELLDVRNNGHTVEFRVPATIFGERPYVTGGLLRDFYEAHSVHFHWGSEHLLNGRRYDLEMHIVHRNTRYLSDEEARNRTDGMAVLAVLFKVVRTGYSIYQPGLSEIFDSLLQVAEFNSSYTPPALLTLGSLLGELDRGNFYAYKGSLTTPPCSPSVLWHVFAEVLPISHTDLLKFRQIHDRRGRPLLKNFRPLQWLESRQVFHRHPFDGYYLT
;
A
#
# COMPACT_ATOMS: atom_id res chain seq x y z
N MET A 1 -14.59 4.65 -16.62
CA MET A 1 -14.38 3.29 -16.06
C MET A 1 -14.66 3.20 -14.56
N CYS A 2 -14.70 4.31 -13.81
CA CYS A 2 -14.94 4.30 -12.34
C CYS A 2 -16.30 3.78 -11.85
N GLY A 3 -17.26 3.47 -12.74
CA GLY A 3 -18.56 2.88 -12.39
C GLY A 3 -18.69 1.39 -12.73
N GLY A 4 -17.58 0.70 -12.99
CA GLY A 4 -17.59 -0.74 -13.30
C GLY A 4 -17.84 -1.64 -12.08
N ALA A 5 -18.00 -2.95 -12.32
CA ALA A 5 -18.29 -3.93 -11.26
C ALA A 5 -17.04 -4.37 -10.45
N GLU A 6 -15.84 -4.19 -11.00
CA GLU A 6 -14.58 -4.65 -10.38
C GLU A 6 -13.82 -3.53 -9.68
N GLN A 7 -14.54 -2.63 -9.02
CA GLN A 7 -13.95 -1.43 -8.43
C GLN A 7 -13.43 -1.66 -7.00
N SER A 8 -12.42 -0.87 -6.63
CA SER A 8 -11.80 -0.82 -5.30
C SER A 8 -11.95 0.59 -4.71
N PRO A 9 -11.90 0.76 -3.37
CA PRO A 9 -11.69 -0.26 -2.35
C PRO A 9 -12.97 -1.03 -1.99
N ILE A 10 -12.84 -2.14 -1.28
CA ILE A 10 -13.97 -2.97 -0.80
C ILE A 10 -13.96 -3.14 0.73
N ALA A 11 -15.09 -3.58 1.26
CA ALA A 11 -15.17 -4.12 2.62
C ALA A 11 -14.77 -5.60 2.63
N ILE A 12 -13.77 -5.95 3.44
CA ILE A 12 -13.28 -7.30 3.67
C ILE A 12 -13.79 -7.77 5.04
N SER A 13 -14.33 -8.99 5.07
CA SER A 13 -14.82 -9.63 6.29
C SER A 13 -14.20 -11.01 6.39
N ALA A 14 -13.38 -11.26 7.40
CA ALA A 14 -12.68 -12.53 7.62
C ALA A 14 -13.61 -13.75 7.67
N HIS A 15 -14.90 -13.57 7.98
CA HIS A 15 -15.90 -14.66 7.95
C HIS A 15 -16.47 -14.96 6.55
N LYS A 16 -16.19 -14.14 5.54
CA LYS A 16 -16.74 -14.25 4.17
C LYS A 16 -15.68 -14.52 3.11
N VAL A 17 -14.42 -14.63 3.53
CA VAL A 17 -13.28 -14.91 2.64
C VAL A 17 -13.11 -16.40 2.45
N LEU A 18 -12.50 -16.78 1.33
CA LEU A 18 -12.18 -18.16 1.04
C LEU A 18 -10.79 -18.50 1.58
N PRO A 19 -10.67 -19.44 2.53
CA PRO A 19 -9.38 -19.91 3.03
C PRO A 19 -8.81 -20.90 2.00
N ILE A 20 -8.15 -20.38 0.97
CA ILE A 20 -7.42 -21.18 -0.01
C ILE A 20 -5.93 -21.02 0.28
N GLY A 21 -5.17 -22.10 0.13
CA GLY A 21 -3.71 -22.10 0.22
C GLY A 21 -3.07 -21.30 -0.92
N LEU A 22 -3.20 -19.98 -0.90
CA LEU A 22 -2.44 -19.09 -1.75
C LEU A 22 -0.95 -19.30 -1.48
N LEU A 23 -0.15 -19.23 -2.53
CA LEU A 23 1.29 -19.20 -2.40
C LEU A 23 1.71 -18.03 -1.49
N PRO A 24 2.77 -18.17 -0.69
CA PRO A 24 3.39 -17.02 -0.01
C PRO A 24 3.66 -15.88 -1.00
N LEU A 25 3.61 -14.64 -0.53
CA LEU A 25 4.22 -13.54 -1.27
C LEU A 25 5.74 -13.64 -1.10
N GLU A 26 6.46 -13.60 -2.21
CA GLU A 26 7.90 -13.46 -2.22
C GLU A 26 8.23 -11.99 -2.48
N LEU A 27 8.89 -11.35 -1.51
CA LEU A 27 9.30 -9.95 -1.55
C LEU A 27 10.77 -9.86 -1.92
N GLY A 28 11.06 -9.81 -3.23
CA GLY A 28 12.43 -9.78 -3.75
C GLY A 28 13.07 -8.40 -3.61
N LEU A 29 14.30 -8.36 -3.11
CA LEU A 29 15.11 -7.15 -2.90
C LEU A 29 14.46 -6.08 -2.00
N TYR A 30 13.41 -6.44 -1.24
CA TYR A 30 12.73 -5.48 -0.36
C TYR A 30 13.62 -4.96 0.75
N ASP A 31 14.50 -5.80 1.27
CA ASP A 31 15.39 -5.49 2.38
C ASP A 31 16.75 -4.94 1.90
N GLU A 32 16.90 -4.72 0.59
CA GLU A 32 18.10 -4.11 0.01
C GLU A 32 17.99 -2.57 -0.01
N PRO A 33 19.07 -1.84 0.30
CA PRO A 33 19.08 -0.38 0.23
C PRO A 33 18.82 0.13 -1.18
N PHE A 34 18.11 1.26 -1.28
CA PHE A 34 18.02 2.02 -2.53
C PHE A 34 19.39 2.59 -2.94
N ASP A 35 19.61 2.74 -4.25
CA ASP A 35 20.83 3.36 -4.81
C ASP A 35 20.84 4.88 -4.71
N GLU A 36 19.69 5.49 -4.40
CA GLU A 36 19.52 6.92 -4.17
C GLU A 36 18.61 7.19 -2.96
N LEU A 37 18.67 8.42 -2.45
CA LEU A 37 17.76 8.88 -1.40
C LEU A 37 16.36 9.10 -1.98
N LEU A 38 15.32 8.83 -1.18
CA LEU A 38 13.94 9.01 -1.61
C LEU A 38 13.61 10.50 -1.82
N ASP A 39 12.83 10.79 -2.85
CA ASP A 39 12.18 12.09 -3.03
C ASP A 39 10.71 11.97 -2.65
N VAL A 40 10.40 12.34 -1.41
CA VAL A 40 9.03 12.35 -0.87
C VAL A 40 8.32 13.61 -1.35
N ARG A 41 7.15 13.49 -1.95
CA ARG A 41 6.44 14.60 -2.59
C ARG A 41 4.99 14.67 -2.17
N ASN A 42 4.46 15.90 -2.10
CA ASN A 42 3.02 16.14 -2.06
C ASN A 42 2.52 16.48 -3.47
N ASN A 43 1.76 15.57 -4.09
CA ASN A 43 1.19 15.79 -5.42
C ASN A 43 -0.19 16.46 -5.41
N GLY A 44 -0.66 16.90 -4.24
CA GLY A 44 -1.97 17.52 -4.02
C GLY A 44 -3.12 16.53 -3.83
N HIS A 45 -2.85 15.22 -3.92
CA HIS A 45 -3.79 14.13 -3.69
C HIS A 45 -3.33 13.16 -2.60
N THR A 46 -2.02 13.06 -2.39
CA THR A 46 -1.37 12.19 -1.42
C THR A 46 0.05 12.69 -1.17
N VAL A 47 0.68 12.16 -0.12
CA VAL A 47 2.14 12.09 -0.04
C VAL A 47 2.58 10.79 -0.73
N GLU A 48 3.59 10.87 -1.59
CA GLU A 48 4.09 9.73 -2.35
C GLU A 48 5.60 9.81 -2.58
N PHE A 49 6.17 8.70 -3.03
CA PHE A 49 7.49 8.68 -3.67
C PHE A 49 7.55 7.55 -4.70
N ARG A 50 8.40 7.73 -5.71
CA ARG A 50 8.76 6.67 -6.64
C ARG A 50 9.77 5.75 -5.95
N VAL A 51 9.60 4.44 -6.08
CA VAL A 51 10.58 3.48 -5.57
C VAL A 51 11.80 3.50 -6.49
N PRO A 52 13.02 3.78 -6.01
CA PRO A 52 14.24 3.72 -6.83
C PRO A 52 14.70 2.30 -7.12
N ALA A 53 15.80 2.17 -7.85
CA ALA A 53 16.51 0.91 -7.90
C ALA A 53 17.20 0.65 -6.55
N THR A 54 17.58 -0.60 -6.31
CA THR A 54 18.46 -0.96 -5.20
C THR A 54 19.91 -0.74 -5.58
N ILE A 55 20.81 -0.85 -4.61
CA ILE A 55 22.27 -0.84 -4.84
C ILE A 55 22.76 -1.89 -5.87
N PHE A 56 21.92 -2.86 -6.26
CA PHE A 56 22.20 -3.83 -7.32
C PHE A 56 21.72 -3.40 -8.72
N GLY A 57 21.13 -2.21 -8.86
CA GLY A 57 20.59 -1.69 -10.12
C GLY A 57 19.22 -2.25 -10.50
N GLU A 58 18.60 -3.06 -9.64
CA GLU A 58 17.27 -3.66 -9.83
C GLU A 58 16.27 -3.10 -8.81
N ARG A 59 15.01 -2.93 -9.20
CA ARG A 59 13.94 -2.50 -8.28
C ARG A 59 13.46 -3.68 -7.42
N PRO A 60 13.01 -3.43 -6.18
CA PRO A 60 12.28 -4.45 -5.42
C PRO A 60 11.09 -4.97 -6.19
N TYR A 61 10.70 -6.22 -5.98
CA TYR A 61 9.58 -6.83 -6.69
C TYR A 61 8.78 -7.77 -5.79
N VAL A 62 7.58 -8.12 -6.26
CA VAL A 62 6.72 -9.11 -5.61
C VAL A 62 6.25 -10.17 -6.62
N THR A 63 6.15 -11.41 -6.15
CA THR A 63 5.52 -12.54 -6.85
C THR A 63 4.81 -13.45 -5.84
N GLY A 64 4.09 -14.48 -6.31
CA GLY A 64 3.27 -15.35 -5.46
C GLY A 64 1.90 -14.77 -5.10
N GLY A 65 1.19 -15.34 -4.13
CA GLY A 65 -0.21 -14.95 -3.86
C GLY A 65 -1.13 -15.17 -5.08
N LEU A 66 -1.73 -14.10 -5.61
CA LEU A 66 -2.48 -14.12 -6.88
C LEU A 66 -1.61 -13.84 -8.12
N LEU A 67 -0.33 -13.50 -7.93
CA LEU A 67 0.59 -13.07 -8.96
C LEU A 67 1.23 -14.28 -9.66
N ARG A 68 1.18 -14.29 -11.00
CA ARG A 68 1.79 -15.34 -11.84
C ARG A 68 3.11 -14.92 -12.47
N ASP A 69 3.38 -13.62 -12.47
CA ASP A 69 4.57 -12.97 -13.01
C ASP A 69 5.27 -12.21 -11.88
N PHE A 70 6.41 -11.59 -12.21
CA PHE A 70 7.10 -10.66 -11.32
C PHE A 70 6.51 -9.26 -11.47
N TYR A 71 6.33 -8.55 -10.36
CA TYR A 71 5.80 -7.19 -10.34
C TYR A 71 6.82 -6.27 -9.68
N GLU A 72 7.46 -5.39 -10.46
CA GLU A 72 8.45 -4.44 -9.95
C GLU A 72 7.79 -3.30 -9.18
N ALA A 73 8.39 -2.88 -8.08
CA ALA A 73 7.92 -1.80 -7.24
C ALA A 73 8.02 -0.47 -8.00
N HIS A 74 6.89 0.21 -8.08
CA HIS A 74 6.72 1.44 -8.84
C HIS A 74 6.73 2.66 -7.91
N SER A 75 5.83 2.68 -6.93
CA SER A 75 5.59 3.85 -6.07
C SER A 75 4.94 3.46 -4.75
N VAL A 76 5.12 4.29 -3.73
CA VAL A 76 4.40 4.21 -2.46
C VAL A 76 3.60 5.48 -2.25
N HIS A 77 2.37 5.36 -1.73
CA HIS A 77 1.55 6.51 -1.36
C HIS A 77 0.61 6.18 -0.18
N PHE A 78 -0.04 7.21 0.38
CA PHE A 78 -0.77 7.12 1.64
C PHE A 78 -2.18 7.72 1.56
N HIS A 79 -3.13 7.06 2.20
CA HIS A 79 -4.49 7.53 2.41
C HIS A 79 -4.77 7.67 3.90
N TRP A 80 -5.11 8.87 4.39
CA TRP A 80 -5.46 9.08 5.81
C TRP A 80 -6.98 9.06 6.01
N GLY A 81 -7.39 8.10 6.83
CA GLY A 81 -8.57 7.28 6.63
C GLY A 81 -8.28 6.18 5.62
N SER A 82 -8.25 4.92 6.07
CA SER A 82 -8.02 3.78 5.18
C SER A 82 -9.05 3.75 4.06
N GLU A 83 -8.69 3.30 2.87
CA GLU A 83 -9.58 3.07 1.75
C GLU A 83 -10.41 1.79 2.00
N HIS A 84 -9.71 0.68 2.27
CA HIS A 84 -10.30 -0.59 2.63
C HIS A 84 -10.94 -0.54 4.01
N LEU A 85 -11.97 -1.36 4.17
CA LEU A 85 -12.61 -1.60 5.45
C LEU A 85 -12.40 -3.07 5.82
N LEU A 86 -11.84 -3.35 6.99
CA LEU A 86 -11.56 -4.71 7.43
C LEU A 86 -12.38 -5.03 8.68
N ASN A 87 -13.17 -6.10 8.63
CA ASN A 87 -14.05 -6.57 9.71
C ASN A 87 -14.98 -5.48 10.26
N GLY A 88 -15.63 -4.73 9.37
CA GLY A 88 -16.55 -3.66 9.78
C GLY A 88 -15.87 -2.35 10.14
N ARG A 89 -14.53 -2.27 10.16
CA ARG A 89 -13.77 -1.12 10.64
C ARG A 89 -12.98 -0.42 9.54
N ARG A 90 -13.14 0.89 9.46
CA ARG A 90 -12.19 1.78 8.77
C ARG A 90 -11.06 2.16 9.73
N TYR A 91 -9.84 2.12 9.21
CA TYR A 91 -8.61 2.40 9.94
C TYR A 91 -8.12 3.84 9.68
N ASP A 92 -7.13 4.27 10.44
CA ASP A 92 -6.75 5.68 10.53
C ASP A 92 -5.85 6.12 9.36
N LEU A 93 -5.11 5.19 8.76
CA LEU A 93 -4.25 5.40 7.60
C LEU A 93 -4.14 4.09 6.82
N GLU A 94 -3.89 4.17 5.51
CA GLU A 94 -3.56 3.05 4.64
C GLU A 94 -2.42 3.44 3.70
N MET A 95 -1.37 2.62 3.66
CA MET A 95 -0.27 2.76 2.71
C MET A 95 -0.47 1.78 1.56
N HIS A 96 -0.24 2.25 0.33
CA HIS A 96 -0.21 1.43 -0.86
C HIS A 96 1.20 1.36 -1.43
N ILE A 97 1.72 0.15 -1.61
CA ILE A 97 2.93 -0.14 -2.40
C ILE A 97 2.48 -0.68 -3.74
N VAL A 98 2.61 0.14 -4.78
CA VAL A 98 2.17 -0.16 -6.14
C VAL A 98 3.30 -0.82 -6.91
N HIS A 99 2.97 -1.88 -7.64
CA HIS A 99 3.89 -2.61 -8.50
C HIS A 99 3.34 -2.76 -9.91
N ARG A 100 4.21 -2.73 -10.91
CA ARG A 100 3.89 -2.99 -12.32
C ARG A 100 4.33 -4.40 -12.70
N ASN A 101 3.47 -5.17 -13.35
CA ASN A 101 3.85 -6.45 -13.94
C ASN A 101 4.96 -6.25 -14.99
N THR A 102 6.08 -6.95 -14.84
CA THR A 102 7.26 -6.82 -15.72
C THR A 102 7.00 -7.35 -17.13
N ARG A 103 5.90 -8.08 -17.34
CA ARG A 103 5.41 -8.48 -18.67
C ARG A 103 5.06 -7.30 -19.56
N TYR A 104 4.69 -6.16 -18.97
CA TYR A 104 4.27 -4.96 -19.70
C TYR A 104 5.35 -3.88 -19.68
N LEU A 105 5.59 -3.27 -20.84
CA LEU A 105 6.71 -2.34 -21.03
C LEU A 105 6.44 -0.94 -20.47
N SER A 106 5.18 -0.60 -20.21
CA SER A 106 4.78 0.72 -19.72
C SER A 106 3.60 0.65 -18.73
N ASP A 107 3.48 1.68 -17.89
CA ASP A 107 2.34 1.86 -17.00
C ASP A 107 1.01 1.95 -17.75
N GLU A 108 1.01 2.57 -18.93
CA GLU A 108 -0.18 2.70 -19.76
C GLU A 108 -0.67 1.33 -20.25
N GLU A 109 0.26 0.49 -20.71
CA GLU A 109 -0.06 -0.87 -21.12
C GLU A 109 -0.58 -1.69 -19.93
N ALA A 110 0.14 -1.66 -18.81
CA ALA A 110 -0.21 -2.38 -17.60
C ALA A 110 -1.60 -1.98 -17.07
N ARG A 111 -1.91 -0.68 -17.01
CA ARG A 111 -3.24 -0.20 -16.55
C ARG A 111 -4.39 -0.64 -17.45
N ASN A 112 -4.12 -1.13 -18.65
CA ASN A 112 -5.12 -1.68 -19.58
C ASN A 112 -5.18 -3.22 -19.58
N ARG A 113 -4.58 -3.86 -18.57
CA ARG A 113 -4.52 -5.32 -18.41
C ARG A 113 -5.00 -5.69 -17.01
N THR A 114 -5.82 -6.74 -16.90
CA THR A 114 -6.46 -7.15 -15.63
C THR A 114 -5.45 -7.61 -14.56
N ASP A 115 -4.23 -7.93 -14.99
CA ASP A 115 -3.08 -8.38 -14.20
C ASP A 115 -1.89 -7.42 -14.36
N GLY A 116 -2.14 -6.17 -14.75
CA GLY A 116 -1.05 -5.23 -15.02
C GLY A 116 -0.39 -4.67 -13.78
N MET A 117 -1.13 -4.60 -12.67
CA MET A 117 -0.65 -4.03 -11.43
C MET A 117 -0.90 -4.95 -10.25
N ALA A 118 0.00 -4.90 -9.27
CA ALA A 118 -0.21 -5.47 -7.95
C ALA A 118 -0.09 -4.35 -6.91
N VAL A 119 -0.95 -4.36 -5.90
CA VAL A 119 -0.87 -3.39 -4.81
C VAL A 119 -0.86 -4.13 -3.48
N LEU A 120 0.17 -3.87 -2.68
CA LEU A 120 0.20 -4.26 -1.28
C LEU A 120 -0.39 -3.11 -0.45
N ALA A 121 -1.38 -3.42 0.39
CA ALA A 121 -2.02 -2.46 1.26
C ALA A 121 -1.71 -2.77 2.73
N VAL A 122 -1.23 -1.76 3.45
CA VAL A 122 -0.94 -1.83 4.89
C VAL A 122 -1.88 -0.87 5.61
N LEU A 123 -2.64 -1.39 6.57
CA LEU A 123 -3.56 -0.60 7.39
C LEU A 123 -2.87 -0.15 8.68
N PHE A 124 -3.21 1.06 9.14
CA PHE A 124 -2.67 1.60 10.39
C PHE A 124 -3.76 2.06 11.35
N LYS A 125 -3.51 1.89 12.65
CA LYS A 125 -4.40 2.32 13.73
C LYS A 125 -3.67 3.23 14.69
N VAL A 126 -4.31 4.34 15.07
CA VAL A 126 -3.81 5.19 16.13
C VAL A 126 -3.76 4.42 17.45
N VAL A 127 -2.59 4.43 18.07
CA VAL A 127 -2.42 4.02 19.46
C VAL A 127 -2.10 5.24 20.30
N ARG A 128 -2.68 5.30 21.50
CA ARG A 128 -2.42 6.35 22.47
C ARG A 128 -1.20 5.95 23.29
N THR A 129 -0.02 6.22 22.76
CA THR A 129 1.25 6.10 23.47
C THR A 129 1.76 7.50 23.81
N GLY A 130 2.39 7.67 24.97
CA GLY A 130 3.08 8.93 25.33
C GLY A 130 4.39 9.15 24.58
N TYR A 131 4.77 8.22 23.71
CA TYR A 131 6.02 8.20 22.95
C TYR A 131 5.76 7.92 21.46
N SER A 132 6.67 8.40 20.60
CA SER A 132 6.71 8.07 19.18
C SER A 132 6.93 6.57 18.98
N ILE A 133 6.25 6.00 17.99
CA ILE A 133 6.45 4.60 17.59
C ILE A 133 7.54 4.61 16.55
N TYR A 134 8.70 4.11 16.92
CA TYR A 134 9.82 4.06 16.00
C TYR A 134 9.73 2.82 15.12
N GLN A 135 9.51 3.06 13.82
CA GLN A 135 9.60 2.06 12.76
C GLN A 135 10.51 2.67 11.69
N PRO A 136 11.77 2.20 11.55
CA PRO A 136 12.84 2.96 10.90
C PRO A 136 12.43 3.66 9.59
N GLY A 137 11.89 2.92 8.62
CA GLY A 137 11.47 3.50 7.35
C GLY A 137 10.24 4.40 7.46
N LEU A 138 9.21 3.97 8.20
CA LEU A 138 7.98 4.75 8.34
C LEU A 138 8.20 6.04 9.14
N SER A 139 9.08 6.03 10.14
CA SER A 139 9.44 7.21 10.92
C SER A 139 10.08 8.28 10.04
N GLU A 140 11.01 7.91 9.14
CA GLU A 140 11.61 8.86 8.18
C GLU A 140 10.56 9.49 7.25
N ILE A 141 9.61 8.68 6.77
CA ILE A 141 8.50 9.18 5.94
C ILE A 141 7.58 10.11 6.75
N PHE A 142 7.24 9.75 7.98
CA PHE A 142 6.35 10.54 8.83
C PHE A 142 7.00 11.84 9.29
N ASP A 143 8.31 11.87 9.51
CA ASP A 143 9.06 13.08 9.84
C ASP A 143 9.22 14.01 8.63
N SER A 144 9.21 13.45 7.41
CA SER A 144 9.19 14.22 6.17
C SER A 144 7.88 15.00 5.92
N LEU A 145 6.76 14.59 6.52
CA LEU A 145 5.42 15.14 6.22
C LEU A 145 5.31 16.66 6.39
N LEU A 146 5.96 17.22 7.41
CA LEU A 146 5.93 18.66 7.66
C LEU A 146 6.76 19.46 6.65
N GLN A 147 7.76 18.83 6.03
CA GLN A 147 8.57 19.44 4.97
C GLN A 147 7.81 19.45 3.63
N VAL A 148 6.84 18.55 3.47
CA VAL A 148 6.04 18.42 2.25
C VAL A 148 4.58 18.87 2.41
N ALA A 149 4.31 19.76 3.36
CA ALA A 149 2.96 20.24 3.64
C ALA A 149 2.31 20.92 2.42
N GLU A 150 3.06 21.72 1.68
CA GLU A 150 2.51 22.49 0.55
C GLU A 150 2.38 21.67 -0.73
N PHE A 151 1.38 22.00 -1.55
CA PHE A 151 1.22 21.36 -2.86
C PHE A 151 2.48 21.49 -3.71
N ASN A 152 2.88 20.38 -4.35
CA ASN A 152 4.04 20.27 -5.24
C ASN A 152 5.40 20.51 -4.55
N SER A 153 5.43 20.52 -3.21
CA SER A 153 6.68 20.47 -2.46
C SER A 153 7.25 19.05 -2.44
N SER A 154 8.56 18.96 -2.26
CA SER A 154 9.25 17.69 -2.03
C SER A 154 10.35 17.82 -1.00
N TYR A 155 10.74 16.69 -0.42
CA TYR A 155 11.77 16.59 0.60
C TYR A 155 12.50 15.25 0.46
N THR A 156 13.81 15.31 0.65
CA THR A 156 14.70 14.14 0.61
C THR A 156 15.19 13.84 2.02
N PRO A 157 14.64 12.84 2.73
CA PRO A 157 15.17 12.44 4.03
C PRO A 157 16.62 11.95 3.87
N PRO A 158 17.56 12.36 4.75
CA PRO A 158 18.97 11.97 4.67
C PRO A 158 19.21 10.56 5.23
N ALA A 159 18.40 9.59 4.80
CA ALA A 159 18.42 8.21 5.26
C ALA A 159 18.43 7.23 4.08
N LEU A 160 19.31 6.23 4.15
CA LEU A 160 19.29 5.10 3.20
C LEU A 160 18.18 4.14 3.62
N LEU A 161 17.12 4.12 2.83
CA LEU A 161 15.92 3.33 3.11
C LEU A 161 15.90 2.05 2.27
N THR A 162 15.18 1.06 2.79
CA THR A 162 14.77 -0.16 2.06
C THR A 162 13.25 -0.17 1.96
N LEU A 163 12.68 -0.84 0.96
CA LEU A 163 11.22 -0.94 0.84
C LEU A 163 10.61 -1.74 2.02
N GLY A 164 11.31 -2.77 2.47
CA GLY A 164 10.94 -3.62 3.60
C GLY A 164 10.87 -2.85 4.92
N SER A 165 11.69 -1.80 5.10
CA SER A 165 11.64 -0.95 6.29
C SER A 165 10.29 -0.21 6.48
N LEU A 166 9.47 -0.14 5.43
CA LEU A 166 8.12 0.43 5.47
C LEU A 166 7.03 -0.56 5.89
N LEU A 167 7.34 -1.85 5.88
CA LEU A 167 6.43 -2.91 6.30
C LEU A 167 6.53 -3.20 7.80
N GLY A 168 7.52 -2.64 8.49
CA GLY A 168 7.76 -2.94 9.91
C GLY A 168 7.82 -4.45 10.18
N GLU A 169 7.28 -4.85 11.33
CA GLU A 169 7.24 -6.25 11.78
C GLU A 169 5.95 -6.98 11.37
N LEU A 170 5.29 -6.56 10.27
CA LEU A 170 4.08 -7.21 9.77
C LEU A 170 4.31 -8.71 9.51
N ASP A 171 3.32 -9.54 9.85
CA ASP A 171 3.19 -10.88 9.31
C ASP A 171 2.87 -10.83 7.81
N ARG A 172 3.94 -10.84 7.01
CA ARG A 172 3.91 -10.83 5.53
C ARG A 172 3.19 -12.06 4.95
N GLY A 173 2.99 -13.13 5.73
CA GLY A 173 2.27 -14.33 5.33
C GLY A 173 0.75 -14.22 5.46
N ASN A 174 0.24 -13.27 6.23
CA ASN A 174 -1.17 -13.13 6.52
C ASN A 174 -1.81 -11.97 5.75
N PHE A 175 -2.52 -12.29 4.67
CA PHE A 175 -3.13 -11.28 3.81
C PHE A 175 -4.40 -11.76 3.12
N TYR A 176 -5.24 -10.80 2.76
CA TYR A 176 -6.38 -10.98 1.90
C TYR A 176 -6.00 -10.63 0.47
N ALA A 177 -6.49 -11.39 -0.51
CA ALA A 177 -6.21 -11.11 -1.92
C ALA A 177 -7.48 -11.11 -2.77
N TYR A 178 -7.59 -10.17 -3.71
CA TYR A 178 -8.73 -10.09 -4.63
C TYR A 178 -8.39 -9.31 -5.91
N LYS A 179 -9.22 -9.49 -6.95
CA LYS A 179 -9.13 -8.69 -8.19
C LYS A 179 -9.93 -7.40 -8.06
N GLY A 180 -9.33 -6.27 -8.39
CA GLY A 180 -9.96 -4.97 -8.27
C GLY A 180 -9.38 -3.92 -9.20
N SER A 181 -9.52 -2.66 -8.80
CA SER A 181 -9.15 -1.51 -9.61
C SER A 181 -8.15 -0.59 -8.91
N LEU A 182 -7.63 0.37 -9.67
CA LEU A 182 -7.10 1.60 -9.08
C LEU A 182 -8.21 2.31 -8.30
N THR A 183 -7.86 2.95 -7.18
CA THR A 183 -8.79 3.73 -6.34
C THR A 183 -8.85 5.21 -6.73
N THR A 184 -8.03 5.62 -7.69
CA THR A 184 -8.04 6.94 -8.31
C THR A 184 -8.32 6.84 -9.81
N PRO A 185 -8.85 7.91 -10.45
CA PRO A 185 -9.05 7.93 -11.90
C PRO A 185 -7.78 7.55 -12.67
N PRO A 186 -7.88 6.71 -13.72
CA PRO A 186 -9.11 6.32 -14.42
C PRO A 186 -9.90 5.14 -13.81
N CYS A 187 -9.49 4.65 -12.64
CA CYS A 187 -10.10 3.52 -11.93
C CYS A 187 -10.09 2.20 -12.74
N SER A 188 -9.01 1.95 -13.47
CA SER A 188 -8.86 0.75 -14.29
C SER A 188 -8.94 -0.53 -13.44
N PRO A 189 -9.72 -1.55 -13.85
CA PRO A 189 -9.79 -2.86 -13.19
C PRO A 189 -8.56 -3.72 -13.53
N SER A 190 -7.38 -3.23 -13.13
CA SER A 190 -6.07 -3.76 -13.51
C SER A 190 -5.24 -4.24 -12.32
N VAL A 191 -5.84 -4.33 -11.13
CA VAL A 191 -5.10 -4.49 -9.87
C VAL A 191 -5.40 -5.83 -9.21
N LEU A 192 -4.33 -6.58 -8.92
CA LEU A 192 -4.33 -7.70 -7.99
C LEU A 192 -3.97 -7.19 -6.59
N TRP A 193 -4.97 -7.02 -5.75
CA TRP A 193 -4.83 -6.48 -4.41
C TRP A 193 -4.37 -7.54 -3.42
N HIS A 194 -3.45 -7.15 -2.53
CA HIS A 194 -3.02 -7.91 -1.37
C HIS A 194 -3.08 -6.99 -0.14
N VAL A 195 -4.08 -7.17 0.70
CA VAL A 195 -4.30 -6.36 1.91
C VAL A 195 -3.80 -7.16 3.11
N PHE A 196 -2.73 -6.71 3.75
CA PHE A 196 -2.21 -7.39 4.94
C PHE A 196 -3.26 -7.40 6.06
N ALA A 197 -3.37 -8.54 6.75
CA ALA A 197 -4.37 -8.72 7.80
C ALA A 197 -3.98 -8.04 9.11
N GLU A 198 -2.67 -7.91 9.36
CA GLU A 198 -2.13 -7.18 10.50
C GLU A 198 -2.20 -5.67 10.27
N VAL A 199 -2.51 -4.94 11.35
CA VAL A 199 -2.69 -3.49 11.35
C VAL A 199 -1.55 -2.87 12.13
N LEU A 200 -0.72 -2.07 11.47
CA LEU A 200 0.40 -1.41 12.12
C LEU A 200 -0.06 -0.27 13.04
N PRO A 201 0.65 -0.02 14.15
CA PRO A 201 0.33 1.10 15.00
C PRO A 201 0.92 2.40 14.41
N ILE A 202 0.21 3.51 14.58
CA ILE A 202 0.71 4.86 14.30
C ILE A 202 0.47 5.75 15.53
N SER A 203 1.41 6.65 15.82
CA SER A 203 1.23 7.60 16.93
C SER A 203 0.15 8.62 16.57
N HIS A 204 -0.54 9.16 17.58
CA HIS A 204 -1.51 10.24 17.33
C HIS A 204 -0.84 11.47 16.69
N THR A 205 0.39 11.78 17.11
CA THR A 205 1.19 12.89 16.59
C THR A 205 1.52 12.74 15.11
N ASP A 206 1.91 11.54 14.66
CA ASP A 206 2.23 11.30 13.25
C ASP A 206 0.98 11.36 12.37
N LEU A 207 -0.16 10.83 12.83
CA LEU A 207 -1.42 10.97 12.10
C LEU A 207 -1.81 12.44 11.91
N LEU A 208 -1.56 13.30 12.91
CA LEU A 208 -1.86 14.73 12.79
C LEU A 208 -1.00 15.44 11.74
N LYS A 209 0.22 14.97 11.47
CA LYS A 209 1.07 15.52 10.40
C LYS A 209 0.44 15.32 9.02
N PHE A 210 -0.17 14.15 8.74
CA PHE A 210 -0.90 13.93 7.48
C PHE A 210 -2.04 14.93 7.25
N ARG A 211 -2.68 15.41 8.33
CA ARG A 211 -3.77 16.40 8.23
C ARG A 211 -3.28 17.84 7.97
N GLN A 212 -1.95 18.06 7.96
CA GLN A 212 -1.33 19.33 7.58
C GLN A 212 -0.99 19.41 6.09
N ILE A 213 -1.18 18.33 5.33
CA ILE A 213 -0.92 18.29 3.89
C ILE A 213 -1.98 19.11 3.15
N HIS A 214 -1.56 19.97 2.23
CA HIS A 214 -2.43 20.85 1.45
C HIS A 214 -2.67 20.33 0.01
N ASP A 215 -3.89 20.52 -0.49
CA ASP A 215 -4.26 20.27 -1.88
C ASP A 215 -3.75 21.38 -2.82
N ARG A 216 -3.94 21.20 -4.13
CA ARG A 216 -3.56 22.20 -5.16
C ARG A 216 -4.20 23.59 -5.00
N ARG A 217 -5.20 23.73 -4.13
CA ARG A 217 -5.89 25.00 -3.82
C ARG A 217 -5.42 25.59 -2.49
N GLY A 218 -4.37 25.03 -1.87
CA GLY A 218 -3.85 25.43 -0.57
C GLY A 218 -4.77 25.07 0.60
N ARG A 219 -5.72 24.14 0.42
CA ARG A 219 -6.65 23.75 1.48
C ARG A 219 -6.18 22.47 2.16
N PRO A 220 -6.37 22.32 3.48
CA PRO A 220 -6.00 21.08 4.17
C PRO A 220 -6.72 19.89 3.54
N LEU A 221 -5.95 18.91 3.10
CA LEU A 221 -6.46 17.65 2.60
C LEU A 221 -6.79 16.80 3.83
N LEU A 222 -8.02 16.92 4.35
CA LEU A 222 -8.39 16.28 5.63
C LEU A 222 -8.60 14.77 5.54
N LYS A 223 -8.98 14.29 4.35
CA LYS A 223 -9.21 12.89 3.99
C LYS A 223 -8.95 12.74 2.49
N ASN A 224 -8.35 11.64 2.07
CA ASN A 224 -8.00 11.39 0.67
C ASN A 224 -8.27 9.94 0.24
N PHE A 225 -9.33 9.33 0.74
CA PHE A 225 -9.77 7.98 0.35
C PHE A 225 -11.05 7.99 -0.48
N ARG A 226 -11.21 6.98 -1.33
CA ARG A 226 -12.41 6.72 -2.12
C ARG A 226 -13.48 6.00 -1.29
N PRO A 227 -14.78 6.27 -1.51
CA PRO A 227 -15.86 5.48 -0.93
C PRO A 227 -15.78 3.99 -1.27
N LEU A 228 -16.32 3.14 -0.40
CA LEU A 228 -16.39 1.69 -0.64
C LEU A 228 -17.18 1.38 -1.92
N GLN A 229 -16.69 0.37 -2.63
CA GLN A 229 -17.30 -0.18 -3.82
C GLN A 229 -17.92 -1.54 -3.47
N TRP A 230 -18.96 -1.91 -4.21
CA TRP A 230 -19.64 -3.18 -4.01
C TRP A 230 -18.73 -4.34 -4.35
N LEU A 231 -18.73 -5.39 -3.53
CA LEU A 231 -17.96 -6.60 -3.81
C LEU A 231 -18.45 -7.30 -5.07
N GLU A 232 -19.76 -7.19 -5.37
CA GLU A 232 -20.43 -7.89 -6.46
C GLU A 232 -20.19 -9.41 -6.34
N SER A 233 -19.92 -10.10 -7.45
CA SER A 233 -19.64 -11.54 -7.50
C SER A 233 -18.18 -11.90 -7.22
N ARG A 234 -17.32 -10.95 -6.83
CA ARG A 234 -15.89 -11.18 -6.66
C ARG A 234 -15.62 -11.97 -5.38
N GLN A 235 -14.66 -12.88 -5.46
CA GLN A 235 -14.18 -13.63 -4.33
C GLN A 235 -12.99 -12.90 -3.70
N VAL A 236 -12.94 -12.93 -2.37
CA VAL A 236 -11.78 -12.50 -1.59
C VAL A 236 -11.18 -13.74 -0.98
N PHE A 237 -9.90 -13.96 -1.23
CA PHE A 237 -9.13 -15.05 -0.67
C PHE A 237 -8.43 -14.59 0.59
N HIS A 238 -8.19 -15.50 1.52
CA HIS A 238 -7.38 -15.23 2.70
C HIS A 238 -6.28 -16.27 2.80
N ARG A 239 -5.05 -15.78 2.81
CA ARG A 239 -3.88 -16.57 3.15
C ARG A 239 -3.58 -16.41 4.64
N HIS A 240 -3.53 -17.52 5.35
CA HIS A 240 -2.91 -17.61 6.66
C HIS A 240 -1.48 -18.15 6.53
N PRO A 241 -0.53 -17.72 7.38
CA PRO A 241 0.70 -18.49 7.58
C PRO A 241 0.30 -19.90 8.00
N PHE A 242 0.95 -20.91 7.42
CA PHE A 242 0.73 -22.28 7.89
C PHE A 242 1.26 -22.38 9.33
N ASP A 243 0.36 -22.39 10.32
CA ASP A 243 0.65 -23.00 11.60
C ASP A 243 0.80 -24.50 11.32
N GLY A 244 1.99 -25.05 11.55
CA GLY A 244 2.35 -26.45 11.26
C GLY A 244 1.62 -27.49 12.11
N TYR A 245 0.29 -27.42 12.27
CA TYR A 245 -0.50 -28.33 13.09
C TYR A 245 -1.85 -28.67 12.47
N TYR A 246 -1.86 -29.36 11.33
CA TYR A 246 -2.94 -30.31 11.00
C TYR A 246 -2.39 -31.40 10.08
N LEU A 247 -1.51 -32.23 10.63
CA LEU A 247 -1.33 -33.62 10.19
C LEU A 247 -1.33 -34.51 11.44
N THR A 248 -2.53 -34.92 11.84
CA THR A 248 -2.78 -36.16 12.59
C THR A 248 -4.09 -36.74 12.12
#